data_AF-A0A3N5JVD8-F1
#
_entry.id   AF-A0A3N5JVD8-F1
#
_cell.length_a   1.000
_cell.length_b   1.000
_cell.length_c   1.000
_cell.angle_alpha   90.00
_cell.angle_beta   90.00
_cell.angle_gamma   90.00
#
_symmetry.space_group_name_H-M   'P 1'
#
loop_
_entity.id
_entity.type
_entity.pdbx_description
1 polymer ?
#
loop_
_entity_poly.entity_id
_entity_poly.type
_entity_poly.pdbx_seq_one_letter_code
_entity_poly.pdbx_strand_id
1 'polypeptide(L)'
;MAKNTSSPRGARGNSARGNGRDPKASFAVPGLDVNASGKVAAVLQERLVALIDLALTLKHIHWNVVGPNFIAVHEMLDPQVAGVQDMVDTTAER
;
A
#
# COMPACT_ATOMS: atom_id res chain seq x y z
N MET A 1 -17.69 -30.07 -56.09
CA MET A 1 -16.56 -30.21 -55.16
C MET A 1 -17.08 -30.13 -53.73
N ALA A 2 -16.62 -31.02 -52.86
CA ALA A 2 -17.27 -31.44 -51.62
C ALA A 2 -17.31 -30.36 -50.51
N LYS A 3 -18.46 -30.28 -49.84
CA LYS A 3 -18.61 -29.74 -48.49
C LYS A 3 -18.00 -30.75 -47.52
N ASN A 4 -17.08 -30.35 -46.64
CA ASN A 4 -16.65 -31.20 -45.54
C ASN A 4 -16.79 -30.47 -44.20
N THR A 5 -17.34 -31.22 -43.27
CA THR A 5 -17.83 -30.88 -41.94
C THR A 5 -16.82 -31.30 -40.88
N SER A 6 -16.60 -30.54 -39.79
CA SER A 6 -16.57 -31.05 -38.40
C SER A 6 -16.07 -30.02 -37.36
N SER A 7 -16.86 -29.96 -36.28
CA SER A 7 -16.82 -29.24 -34.99
C SER A 7 -15.50 -28.90 -34.26
N PRO A 8 -15.58 -27.99 -33.25
CA PRO A 8 -14.46 -27.36 -32.57
C PRO A 8 -13.92 -28.21 -31.41
N ARG A 9 -12.59 -28.22 -31.20
CA ARG A 9 -11.98 -28.78 -29.99
C ARG A 9 -10.61 -28.19 -29.75
N GLY A 10 -10.44 -27.53 -28.58
CA GLY A 10 -9.11 -27.19 -28.10
C GLY A 10 -9.00 -25.98 -27.17
N ALA A 11 -9.91 -25.80 -26.21
CA ALA A 11 -9.59 -24.99 -25.03
C ALA A 11 -8.55 -25.74 -24.19
N ARG A 12 -7.33 -25.19 -24.06
CA ARG A 12 -6.25 -25.50 -23.07
C ARG A 12 -4.98 -24.80 -23.56
N GLY A 13 -4.23 -24.02 -22.81
CA GLY A 13 -4.29 -23.65 -21.40
C GLY A 13 -3.32 -22.50 -21.18
N ASN A 14 -3.71 -21.61 -20.29
CA ASN A 14 -2.99 -20.42 -19.89
C ASN A 14 -1.66 -20.84 -19.21
N SER A 15 -0.51 -20.47 -19.79
CA SER A 15 0.77 -20.50 -19.07
C SER A 15 1.57 -19.24 -19.37
N ALA A 16 0.94 -18.09 -19.15
CA ALA A 16 1.67 -16.88 -18.80
C ALA A 16 2.22 -17.05 -17.36
N ARG A 17 3.24 -17.90 -17.18
CA ARG A 17 4.16 -17.73 -16.04
C ARG A 17 5.08 -16.57 -16.41
N GLY A 18 4.54 -15.37 -16.30
CA GLY A 18 5.35 -14.17 -16.18
C GLY A 18 6.25 -14.38 -14.98
N ASN A 19 7.54 -14.56 -15.22
CA ASN A 19 8.55 -14.49 -14.18
C ASN A 19 8.64 -13.02 -13.76
N GLY A 20 7.67 -12.58 -12.96
CA GLY A 20 7.51 -11.22 -12.48
C GLY A 20 8.53 -10.89 -11.41
N ARG A 21 9.82 -10.90 -11.76
CA ARG A 21 10.83 -10.28 -10.91
C ARG A 21 10.55 -8.78 -10.90
N ASP A 22 9.97 -8.29 -9.82
CA ASP A 22 9.93 -6.87 -9.51
C ASP A 22 11.39 -6.37 -9.48
N PRO A 23 11.82 -5.49 -10.39
CA PRO A 23 13.23 -5.10 -10.51
C PRO A 23 13.76 -4.31 -9.30
N LYS A 24 12.90 -4.00 -8.32
CA LYS A 24 13.27 -3.25 -7.10
C LYS A 24 13.74 -4.14 -5.95
N ALA A 25 13.39 -5.42 -5.91
CA ALA A 25 13.70 -6.30 -4.78
C ALA A 25 14.85 -7.24 -5.14
N SER A 26 16.08 -6.72 -5.15
CA SER A 26 17.30 -7.52 -5.35
C SER A 26 17.59 -8.45 -4.17
N PHE A 27 17.10 -8.09 -2.98
CA PHE A 27 17.21 -8.83 -1.73
C PHE A 27 15.89 -8.74 -0.96
N ALA A 28 15.48 -9.85 -0.38
CA ALA A 28 14.28 -9.99 0.44
C ALA A 28 14.65 -10.39 1.87
N VAL A 29 13.73 -10.18 2.81
CA VAL A 29 13.89 -10.62 4.21
C VAL A 29 14.11 -12.13 4.24
N PRO A 30 15.07 -12.65 5.02
CA PRO A 30 15.30 -14.09 5.14
C PRO A 30 14.01 -14.83 5.51
N GLY A 31 13.61 -15.81 4.69
CA GLY A 31 12.37 -16.57 4.87
C GLY A 31 11.16 -16.07 4.06
N LEU A 32 11.29 -14.97 3.30
CA LEU A 32 10.26 -14.49 2.37
C LEU A 32 10.70 -14.64 0.90
N ASP A 33 9.77 -15.04 0.03
CA ASP A 33 10.00 -15.02 -1.42
C ASP A 33 10.06 -13.58 -1.95
N VAL A 34 10.90 -13.33 -2.95
CA VAL A 34 11.11 -11.99 -3.52
C VAL A 34 9.81 -11.37 -4.05
N ASN A 35 8.93 -12.18 -4.66
CA ASN A 35 7.65 -11.67 -5.17
C ASN A 35 6.67 -11.36 -4.03
N ALA A 36 6.74 -12.14 -2.93
CA ALA A 36 5.97 -11.85 -1.73
C ALA A 36 6.46 -10.57 -1.06
N SER A 37 7.78 -10.35 -1.00
CA SER A 37 8.38 -9.09 -0.51
C SER A 37 7.96 -7.90 -1.36
N GLY A 38 7.97 -8.02 -2.69
CA GLY A 38 7.51 -6.96 -3.59
C GLY A 38 6.05 -6.55 -3.34
N LYS A 39 5.16 -7.52 -3.12
CA LYS A 39 3.75 -7.27 -2.77
C LYS A 39 3.60 -6.58 -1.42
N VAL A 40 4.34 -7.04 -0.40
CA VAL A 40 4.31 -6.41 0.92
C VAL A 40 4.81 -4.97 0.84
N ALA A 41 5.92 -4.72 0.15
CA ALA A 41 6.47 -3.39 -0.06
C ALA A 41 5.48 -2.46 -0.78
N ALA A 42 4.77 -2.97 -1.80
CA ALA A 42 3.72 -2.19 -2.48
C ALA A 42 2.59 -1.76 -1.54
N VAL A 43 2.12 -2.68 -0.69
CA VAL A 43 1.09 -2.37 0.31
C VAL A 43 1.60 -1.38 1.36
N LEU A 44 2.82 -1.57 1.87
CA LEU A 44 3.42 -0.66 2.84
C LEU A 44 3.61 0.75 2.25
N GLN A 45 3.98 0.85 0.98
CA GLN A 45 4.10 2.12 0.28
C GLN A 45 2.76 2.87 0.19
N GLU A 46 1.66 2.17 -0.10
CA GLU A 46 0.32 2.78 -0.09
C GLU A 46 -0.07 3.26 1.32
N ARG A 47 0.25 2.48 2.35
CA ARG A 47 -0.04 2.86 3.75
C ARG A 47 0.80 4.03 4.21
N LEU A 48 2.08 4.09 3.81
CA LEU A 48 2.96 5.20 4.11
C LEU A 48 2.39 6.52 3.59
N VAL A 49 1.91 6.54 2.34
CA VAL A 49 1.26 7.73 1.75
C VAL A 49 0.03 8.14 2.56
N ALA A 50 -0.83 7.19 2.93
CA ALA A 50 -2.02 7.47 3.72
C ALA A 50 -1.69 8.01 5.13
N LEU A 51 -0.64 7.49 5.79
CA LEU A 51 -0.22 7.95 7.11
C LEU A 51 0.37 9.37 7.07
N ILE A 52 1.16 9.70 6.03
CA ILE A 52 1.67 11.05 5.83
C ILE A 52 0.52 12.04 5.62
N ASP A 53 -0.46 11.69 4.76
CA ASP A 53 -1.64 12.50 4.53
C ASP A 53 -2.45 12.72 5.83
N LEU A 54 -2.60 11.68 6.64
CA LEU A 54 -3.25 11.78 7.94
C LEU A 54 -2.50 12.72 8.89
N ALA A 55 -1.17 12.62 8.99
CA ALA A 55 -0.38 13.48 9.86
C ALA A 55 -0.50 14.96 9.47
N LEU A 56 -0.45 15.26 8.18
CA LEU A 56 -0.63 16.63 7.65
C LEU A 56 -2.05 17.14 7.88
N THR A 57 -3.06 16.29 7.66
CA THR A 57 -4.47 16.63 7.90
C THR A 57 -4.74 16.91 9.39
N LEU A 58 -4.16 16.12 10.30
CA LEU A 58 -4.27 16.36 11.74
C LEU A 58 -3.67 17.71 12.14
N LYS A 59 -2.50 18.08 11.61
CA LYS A 59 -1.92 19.41 11.85
C LYS A 59 -2.75 20.53 11.24
N HIS A 60 -3.31 20.31 10.07
CA HIS A 60 -4.24 21.26 9.46
C HIS A 60 -5.45 21.51 10.38
N ILE A 61 -6.08 20.46 10.91
CA ILE A 61 -7.21 20.61 11.85
C ILE A 61 -6.76 21.29 13.14
N HIS A 62 -5.62 20.89 13.70
CA HIS A 62 -5.07 21.45 14.94
C HIS A 62 -4.84 22.97 14.84
N TRP A 63 -4.45 23.51 13.68
CA TRP A 63 -4.31 24.96 13.48
C TRP A 63 -5.63 25.68 13.16
N ASN A 64 -6.64 24.97 12.64
CA ASN A 64 -7.89 25.57 12.17
C ASN A 64 -9.10 25.35 13.09
N VAL A 65 -8.93 24.65 14.22
CA VAL A 65 -10.02 24.47 15.21
C VAL A 65 -10.32 25.79 15.93
N VAL A 66 -11.60 26.08 16.15
CA VAL A 66 -12.11 27.28 16.85
C VAL A 66 -13.32 26.92 17.73
N GLY A 67 -13.62 27.75 18.74
CA GLY A 67 -14.84 27.63 19.55
C GLY A 67 -14.57 27.44 21.06
N PRO A 68 -15.64 27.24 21.87
CA PRO A 68 -15.55 27.22 23.34
C PRO A 68 -14.62 26.16 23.92
N ASN A 69 -14.40 25.05 23.20
CA ASN A 69 -13.55 23.93 23.61
C ASN A 69 -12.20 23.90 22.86
N PHE A 70 -11.78 25.04 22.29
CA PHE A 70 -10.59 25.15 21.44
C PHE A 70 -9.36 24.45 22.03
N ILE A 71 -8.94 24.86 23.24
CA ILE A 71 -7.67 24.40 23.83
C ILE A 71 -7.66 22.88 24.07
N ALA A 72 -8.79 22.33 24.53
CA ALA A 72 -8.91 20.90 24.80
C ALA A 72 -8.74 20.07 23.53
N VAL A 73 -9.37 20.47 22.41
CA VAL A 73 -9.24 19.74 21.14
C VAL A 73 -7.87 19.97 20.51
N HIS A 74 -7.35 21.19 20.58
CA HIS A 74 -6.03 21.55 20.05
C HIS A 74 -4.92 20.70 20.68
N GLU A 75 -4.87 20.63 22.01
CA GLU A 75 -3.88 19.84 22.75
C GLU A 75 -4.13 18.32 22.61
N MET A 76 -5.39 17.89 22.51
CA MET A 76 -5.73 16.47 22.30
C MET A 76 -5.19 15.93 20.96
N LEU A 77 -5.09 16.77 19.92
CA LEU A 77 -4.65 16.34 18.59
C LEU A 77 -3.12 16.12 18.50
N ASP A 78 -2.33 16.81 19.33
CA ASP A 78 -0.86 16.73 19.23
C ASP A 78 -0.28 15.33 19.51
N PRO A 79 -0.71 14.60 20.57
CA PRO A 79 -0.30 13.21 20.76
C PRO A 79 -0.69 12.29 19.61
N GLN A 80 -1.79 12.57 18.91
CA GLN A 80 -2.20 11.79 17.74
C GLN A 80 -1.27 12.03 16.56
N VAL A 81 -0.84 13.28 16.34
CA VAL A 81 0.17 13.59 15.30
C VAL A 81 1.47 12.86 15.59
N ALA A 82 1.96 12.90 16.84
CA ALA A 82 3.17 12.19 17.24
C ALA A 82 3.06 10.68 16.99
N GLY A 83 1.95 10.07 17.43
CA GLY A 83 1.72 8.63 17.22
C GLY A 83 1.64 8.24 15.74
N VAL A 84 1.04 9.08 14.88
CA VAL A 84 1.01 8.82 13.43
C VAL A 84 2.40 8.99 12.81
N GLN A 85 3.22 9.94 13.27
CA GLN A 85 4.61 10.08 12.80
C GLN A 85 5.46 8.86 13.15
N ASP A 86 5.32 8.29 14.35
CA ASP A 86 5.99 7.04 14.71
C ASP A 86 5.57 5.87 13.78
N MET A 87 4.28 5.84 13.38
CA MET A 87 3.77 4.85 12.42
C MET A 87 4.33 5.08 11.00
N VAL A 88 4.52 6.33 10.58
CA VAL A 88 5.15 6.70 9.31
C VAL A 88 6.58 6.15 9.27
N ASP A 89 7.38 6.43 10.28
CA ASP A 89 8.78 5.97 10.36
C ASP A 89 8.86 4.45 10.36
N THR A 90 8.06 3.79 11.21
CA THR A 90 8.02 2.31 11.27
C THR A 90 7.60 1.68 9.94
N THR A 91 6.69 2.31 9.20
CA THR A 91 6.21 1.79 7.91
C THR A 91 7.24 2.04 6.80
N ALA A 92 7.97 3.16 6.84
CA ALA A 92 8.98 3.50 5.85
C ALA A 92 10.25 2.66 5.98
N GLU A 93 10.63 2.26 7.20
CA GLU A 93 11.80 1.43 7.46
C GLU A 93 11.59 -0.07 7.17
N ARG A 94 10.38 -0.49 6.79
CA ARG A 94 9.96 -1.89 6.68
C ARG A 94 9.73 -2.35 5.25
#